data_AF-A0A956QGR0-F1
#
_entry.id   AF-A0A956QGR0-F1
#
_cell.length_a   1.000
_cell.length_b   1.000
_cell.length_c   1.000
_cell.angle_alpha   90.00
_cell.angle_beta   90.00
_cell.angle_gamma   90.00
#
_symmetry.space_group_name_H-M   'P 1'
#
loop_
_entity.id
_entity.type
_entity.pdbx_description
1 polymer ?
#
loop_
_entity_poly.entity_id
_entity_poly.type
_entity_poly.pdbx_seq_one_letter_code
_entity_poly.pdbx_strand_id
1 'polypeptide(L)' 'MLASTNGGRDVAGLVSVLKDLQPKIDSFFDEVLVMAKEDDVRQARLALVQRVAGLPDGVADLTRLEGF' A
#
# COMPACT_ATOMS: atom_id res chain seq x y z
N MET A 1 -28.18 8.09 4.91
CA MET A 1 -27.19 9.11 4.50
C MET A 1 -26.21 8.40 3.57
N LEU A 2 -25.98 8.97 2.38
CA LEU A 2 -25.72 8.26 1.13
C LEU A 2 -24.33 7.60 1.05
N ALA A 3 -24.28 6.27 0.95
CA ALA A 3 -23.15 5.58 0.31
C ALA A 3 -23.58 5.24 -1.12
N SER A 4 -23.47 6.23 -2.01
CA SER A 4 -23.47 5.98 -3.45
C SER A 4 -22.02 6.13 -3.89
N THR A 5 -21.38 5.08 -4.44
CA THR A 5 -20.64 5.09 -5.71
C THR A 5 -19.71 3.87 -5.89
N ASN A 6 -19.85 3.22 -7.05
CA ASN A 6 -18.87 2.41 -7.79
C ASN A 6 -18.25 1.17 -7.12
N GLY A 7 -18.66 -0.02 -7.61
CA GLY A 7 -18.00 -1.29 -7.33
C GLY A 7 -16.50 -1.21 -7.57
N GLY A 8 -15.72 -1.28 -6.47
CA GLY A 8 -14.28 -1.44 -6.47
C GLY A 8 -13.46 -0.34 -5.79
N ARG A 9 -14.00 0.86 -5.50
CA ARG A 9 -13.24 1.98 -4.90
C ARG A 9 -13.90 2.52 -3.62
N ASP A 10 -14.26 1.62 -2.73
CA ASP A 10 -14.73 1.95 -1.38
C ASP A 10 -13.77 1.38 -0.31
N VAL A 11 -14.00 1.76 0.95
CA VAL A 11 -13.16 1.33 2.07
C VAL A 11 -13.17 -0.20 2.23
N ALA A 12 -14.31 -0.85 2.00
CA ALA A 12 -14.43 -2.30 2.12
C ALA A 12 -13.57 -3.03 1.06
N GLY A 13 -13.60 -2.57 -0.19
CA GLY A 13 -12.76 -3.08 -1.27
C GLY A 13 -11.28 -2.84 -0.99
N LEU A 14 -10.90 -1.65 -0.51
CA LEU A 14 -9.53 -1.35 -0.12
C LEU A 14 -9.04 -2.31 0.98
N VAL A 15 -9.81 -2.51 2.04
CA VAL A 15 -9.45 -3.43 3.13
C VAL A 15 -9.31 -4.86 2.63
N SER A 16 -10.17 -5.31 1.71
CA SER A 16 -10.05 -6.64 1.10
C SER A 16 -8.73 -6.80 0.34
N VAL A 17 -8.39 -5.83 -0.52
CA VAL A 17 -7.15 -5.85 -1.29
C VAL A 17 -5.92 -5.80 -0.38
N LEU A 18 -5.94 -4.95 0.65
CA LEU A 18 -4.83 -4.84 1.59
C LEU A 18 -4.63 -6.13 2.40
N LYS A 19 -5.70 -6.83 2.79
CA LYS A 19 -5.61 -8.14 3.46
C LYS A 19 -4.96 -9.20 2.57
N ASP A 20 -5.29 -9.22 1.29
CA ASP A 20 -4.69 -10.16 0.34
C ASP A 20 -3.22 -9.83 0.05
N LEU A 21 -2.86 -8.54 0.09
CA LEU A 21 -1.49 -8.07 -0.13
C LEU A 21 -0.60 -8.21 1.10
N GLN A 22 -1.13 -8.11 2.32
CA GLN A 22 -0.37 -8.13 3.56
C GLN A 22 0.69 -9.25 3.63
N PRO A 23 0.38 -10.54 3.42
CA PRO A 23 1.40 -11.59 3.49
C PRO A 23 2.51 -11.45 2.44
N LYS A 24 2.23 -10.83 1.29
CA LYS A 24 3.23 -10.55 0.25
C LYS A 24 4.11 -9.36 0.61
N ILE A 25 3.53 -8.36 1.28
CA ILE A 25 4.27 -7.21 1.80
C ILE A 25 5.21 -7.68 2.91
N ASP A 26 4.74 -8.53 3.82
CA ASP A 26 5.56 -9.09 4.91
C ASP A 26 6.76 -9.86 4.34
N SER A 27 6.53 -10.83 3.44
CA SER A 27 7.62 -11.58 2.78
C SER A 27 8.57 -10.67 1.99
N PHE A 28 8.07 -9.62 1.34
CA PHE A 28 8.93 -8.65 0.68
C PHE A 28 9.88 -7.96 1.67
N PHE A 29 9.39 -7.51 2.82
CA PHE A 29 10.24 -6.83 3.80
C PHE A 29 11.17 -7.79 4.56
N ASP A 30 10.80 -9.07 4.71
CA ASP A 30 11.67 -10.10 5.28
C ASP A 30 12.83 -10.45 4.35
N GLU A 31 12.57 -10.50 3.04
CA GLU A 31 13.52 -11.03 2.05
C GLU A 31 14.28 -9.93 1.29
N VAL A 32 13.76 -8.70 1.26
CA VAL A 32 14.27 -7.62 0.40
C VAL A 32 14.75 -6.43 1.21
N LEU A 33 16.08 -6.21 1.17
CA LEU A 33 16.69 -4.99 1.69
C LEU A 33 16.34 -3.79 0.80
N VAL A 34 15.35 -2.98 1.20
CA VAL A 34 14.92 -1.80 0.42
C VAL A 34 16.07 -0.81 0.21
N MET A 35 16.89 -0.61 1.24
CA MET A 35 18.07 0.27 1.19
C MET A 35 19.28 -0.44 0.59
N ALA A 36 19.14 -0.97 -0.64
CA ALA A 36 20.23 -1.59 -1.38
C ALA A 36 21.37 -0.61 -1.66
N LYS A 37 22.61 -1.13 -1.81
CA LYS A 37 23.79 -0.30 -2.11
C LYS A 37 23.73 0.21 -3.55
N GLU A 38 23.25 -0.63 -4.45
CA GLU A 38 23.06 -0.33 -5.85
C GLU A 38 21.88 0.63 -6.00
N ASP A 39 22.15 1.81 -6.56
CA ASP A 39 21.21 2.92 -6.62
C ASP A 39 19.97 2.59 -7.43
N ASP A 40 20.13 1.93 -8.58
CA ASP A 40 19.05 1.48 -9.45
C ASP A 40 18.13 0.47 -8.75
N VAL A 41 18.71 -0.51 -8.05
CA VAL A 41 17.96 -1.50 -7.27
C VAL A 41 17.19 -0.84 -6.13
N ARG A 42 17.82 0.09 -5.41
CA ARG A 42 17.18 0.86 -4.33
C ARG A 42 16.01 1.69 -4.85
N GLN A 43 16.18 2.40 -5.96
CA GLN A 43 15.10 3.19 -6.57
C GLN A 43 13.93 2.31 -7.02
N ALA A 44 14.21 1.16 -7.65
CA ALA A 44 13.16 0.23 -8.06
C ALA A 44 12.34 -0.29 -6.86
N ARG A 45 13.01 -0.61 -5.75
CA ARG A 45 12.36 -1.07 -4.50
C ARG A 45 11.55 0.05 -3.83
N LEU A 46 12.09 1.26 -3.75
CA LEU A 46 11.36 2.42 -3.22
C LEU A 46 10.13 2.74 -4.05
N ALA A 47 10.21 2.67 -5.38
CA ALA A 47 9.06 2.88 -6.26
C ALA A 47 7.95 1.85 -6.01
N LEU A 48 8.31 0.58 -5.75
CA LEU A 48 7.34 -0.45 -5.38
C LEU A 48 6.66 -0.13 -4.04
N VAL A 49 7.44 0.24 -3.02
CA VAL A 49 6.91 0.64 -1.70
C VAL A 49 5.94 1.82 -1.84
N GLN A 50 6.33 2.85 -2.59
CA GLN A 50 5.49 4.04 -2.83
C GLN A 50 4.18 3.68 -3.55
N ARG A 51 4.22 2.76 -4.53
CA ARG A 51 3.02 2.32 -5.24
C ARG A 51 2.04 1.59 -4.31
N VAL A 52 2.54 0.78 -3.39
CA VAL A 52 1.70 0.10 -2.38
C VAL A 52 1.16 1.12 -1.37
N ALA A 53 1.99 2.05 -0.91
CA ALA A 53 1.59 3.09 0.04
C ALA A 53 0.51 4.03 -0.51
N GLY A 54 0.45 4.25 -1.83
CA GLY A 54 -0.57 5.06 -2.48
C GLY A 54 -1.89 4.34 -2.82
N LEU A 55 -2.03 3.04 -2.51
CA LEU A 55 -3.30 2.33 -2.74
C LEU A 55 -4.53 2.95 -2.04
N PRO A 56 -4.41 3.51 -0.82
CA PRO A 56 -5.50 4.20 -0.14
C PRO A 56 -5.90 5.54 -0.77
N ASP A 57 -5.07 6.13 -1.64
CA ASP A 57 -5.26 7.49 -2.15
C ASP A 57 -6.64 7.65 -2.82
N GLY A 58 -7.39 8.64 -2.35
CA GLY A 58 -8.75 8.92 -2.82
C GLY A 58 -9.83 7.97 -2.28
N VAL A 59 -9.48 7.00 -1.43
CA VAL A 59 -10.42 6.09 -0.74
C VAL A 59 -10.37 6.30 0.78
N ALA A 60 -9.16 6.39 1.35
CA ALA A 60 -8.95 6.62 2.77
C ALA A 60 -7.74 7.52 3.01
N ASP A 61 -7.90 8.51 3.90
CA ASP A 61 -6.80 9.37 4.37
C ASP A 61 -6.15 8.73 5.60
N LEU A 62 -5.01 8.08 5.39
CA LEU A 62 -4.30 7.36 6.46
C LEU A 62 -3.56 8.30 7.42
N THR A 63 -3.36 9.59 7.08
CA THR A 63 -2.72 10.57 8.00
C THR A 63 -3.52 10.80 9.28
N ARG A 64 -4.79 10.37 9.27
CA ARG A 64 -5.71 10.46 10.40
C ARG A 64 -5.69 9.22 11.30
N LEU A 65 -4.96 8.18 10.92
CA LEU A 65 -4.73 7.01 11.75
C LEU A 65 -3.45 7.22 12.57
N GLU A 66 -3.52 6.96 13.87
CA GLU A 66 -2.34 7.05 14.72
C GLU A 66 -1.29 6.02 14.28
N GLY A 67 -0.05 6.47 14.02
CA GLY A 67 1.07 5.60 13.61
C GLY A 67 1.42 5.62 12.11
N PHE A 68 0.80 6.49 11.32
CA PHE A 68 1.13 6.77 9.91
C PHE A 68 1.67 8.20 9.71
#